data_AF-A0A2M7E1Z7-F1
#
_entry.id   AF-A0A2M7E1Z7-F1
#
_cell.length_a   1.000
_cell.length_b   1.000
_cell.length_c   1.000
_cell.angle_alpha   90.00
_cell.angle_beta   90.00
_cell.angle_gamma   90.00
#
_symmetry.space_group_name_H-M   'P 1'
#
loop_
_entity.id
_entity.type
_entity.pdbx_description
1 polymer ?
#
loop_
_entity_poly.entity_id
_entity_poly.type
_entity_poly.pdbx_seq_one_letter_code
_entity_poly.pdbx_strand_id
1 'polypeptide(L)'
;MINKLHPNKIPYLLVYDNKGNIYEDKRYYAVGQTGNNTVELTPNDFIELPFGSDLFFLPGRNPIGKNIKTGEIEIIDDKLAVSAFVAPAYTVTHHAAWNTNKNAPRLPLFAYSAVGWLNNKFYVPAIRIESDIRQDCEQFDQKKVISGAKKILKLKPENRLIKHLSYCALEYFCPAARNYFLNRWEAPLPTSPTCNSQCLGCISYQPKEHKISSTQNRITFVPTPQEIAEVAIEHLETAPNPVVSFGQGCEGEPTLIWKTLCDAIILIREKTKKGIINLNTNASNPKAIDEMCKVGLQSVRVSLNSARENIYNAYYKPRNYTFNDVLKSIEIARKHNIWI
;
A
#
# COMPACT_ATOMS: atom_id res chain seq x y z
N MET A 1 -11.27 -29.58 -2.96
CA MET A 1 -11.05 -29.56 -1.50
C MET A 1 -11.47 -28.19 -1.00
N ILE A 2 -12.36 -28.10 -0.02
CA ILE A 2 -12.69 -26.81 0.60
C ILE A 2 -11.42 -26.39 1.35
N ASN A 3 -10.70 -25.37 0.86
CA ASN A 3 -9.61 -24.77 1.61
C ASN A 3 -10.22 -24.26 2.92
N LYS A 4 -9.92 -24.92 4.04
CA LYS A 4 -10.30 -24.40 5.35
C LYS A 4 -9.56 -23.07 5.51
N LEU A 5 -10.33 -21.99 5.52
CA LEU A 5 -9.81 -20.63 5.69
C LEU A 5 -9.00 -20.51 6.98
N HIS A 6 -9.48 -21.15 8.05
CA HIS A 6 -8.88 -21.13 9.38
C HIS A 6 -8.14 -22.43 9.71
N PRO A 7 -7.03 -22.37 10.47
CA PRO A 7 -6.38 -23.55 11.01
C PRO A 7 -7.28 -24.27 12.02
N ASN A 8 -7.00 -25.55 12.27
CA ASN A 8 -7.75 -26.35 13.27
C ASN A 8 -7.21 -26.21 14.70
N LYS A 9 -6.03 -25.61 14.87
CA LYS A 9 -5.37 -25.34 16.15
C LYS A 9 -4.68 -23.98 16.06
N ILE A 10 -4.28 -23.43 17.20
CA ILE A 10 -3.47 -22.21 17.21
C ILE A 10 -2.10 -22.55 16.58
N PRO A 11 -1.64 -21.79 15.58
CA PRO A 11 -0.33 -21.99 15.00
C PRO A 11 0.80 -21.80 16.02
N TYR A 12 1.90 -22.52 15.82
CA TYR A 12 3.09 -22.36 16.65
C TYR A 12 3.79 -21.02 16.37
N LEU A 13 4.40 -20.45 17.40
CA LEU A 13 5.19 -19.24 17.28
C LEU A 13 6.36 -19.47 16.31
N LEU A 14 6.55 -18.54 15.38
CA LEU A 14 7.74 -18.50 14.54
C LEU A 14 8.83 -17.67 15.20
N VAL A 15 10.05 -18.19 15.15
CA VAL A 15 11.24 -17.51 15.66
C VAL A 15 12.34 -17.54 14.61
N TYR A 16 13.20 -16.53 14.66
CA TYR A 16 14.40 -16.45 13.85
C TYR A 16 15.63 -16.74 14.72
N ASP A 17 16.52 -17.63 14.26
CA ASP A 17 17.81 -17.87 14.91
C ASP A 17 18.94 -17.01 14.33
N ASN A 18 20.01 -16.89 15.10
CA ASN A 18 21.21 -16.17 14.67
C ASN A 18 21.97 -16.86 13.51
N LYS A 19 21.42 -17.94 12.91
CA LYS A 19 21.99 -18.67 11.77
C LYS A 19 21.23 -18.42 10.47
N GLY A 20 20.20 -17.58 10.47
CA GLY A 20 19.44 -17.24 9.26
C GLY A 20 18.14 -18.01 9.07
N ASN A 21 17.74 -18.87 10.02
CA ASN A 21 16.58 -19.74 9.86
C ASN A 21 15.35 -19.17 10.55
N ILE A 22 14.21 -19.23 9.86
CA ILE A 22 12.88 -19.09 10.46
C ILE A 22 12.32 -20.50 10.68
N TYR A 23 11.89 -20.80 11.90
CA TYR A 23 11.30 -22.10 12.23
C TYR A 23 10.27 -21.97 13.36
N GLU A 24 9.43 -22.99 13.52
CA GLU A 24 8.42 -23.03 14.57
C GLU A 24 8.97 -23.50 15.91
N ASP A 25 8.79 -22.70 16.96
CA ASP A 25 9.05 -23.12 18.32
C ASP A 25 7.83 -23.84 18.89
N LYS A 26 7.84 -25.17 18.84
CA LYS A 26 6.71 -26.02 19.26
C LYS A 26 6.41 -25.97 20.76
N ARG A 27 7.18 -25.22 21.54
CA ARG A 27 6.91 -24.97 22.96
C ARG A 27 5.89 -23.83 23.15
N TYR A 28 5.66 -23.01 22.11
CA TYR A 28 4.88 -21.78 22.19
C TYR A 28 3.83 -21.70 21.08
N TYR A 29 2.63 -21.26 21.44
CA TYR A 29 1.64 -20.78 20.47
C TYR A 29 1.89 -19.32 20.12
N ALA A 30 1.58 -18.95 18.87
CA ALA A 30 1.60 -17.57 18.43
C ALA A 30 0.54 -16.75 19.18
N VAL A 31 0.91 -15.52 19.54
CA VAL A 31 0.03 -14.53 20.19
C VAL A 31 0.01 -13.25 19.37
N GLY A 32 -0.99 -12.41 19.62
CA GLY A 32 -1.17 -11.13 18.94
C GLY A 32 -0.83 -9.95 19.85
N GLN A 33 -0.58 -8.80 19.24
CA GLN A 33 -0.45 -7.52 19.93
C GLN A 33 -1.59 -6.59 19.48
N THR A 34 -2.32 -6.04 20.45
CA THR A 34 -3.33 -4.99 20.25
C THR A 34 -3.03 -3.80 21.15
N GLY A 35 -2.68 -2.66 20.53
CA GLY A 35 -2.11 -1.53 21.27
C GLY A 35 -0.92 -1.96 22.11
N ASN A 36 -1.00 -1.76 23.43
CA ASN A 36 0.05 -2.13 24.39
C ASN A 36 -0.14 -3.51 25.03
N ASN A 37 -1.17 -4.27 24.63
CA ASN A 37 -1.49 -5.56 25.25
C ASN A 37 -1.13 -6.73 24.32
N THR A 38 -0.42 -7.70 24.88
CA THR A 38 -0.31 -9.02 24.28
C THR A 38 -1.59 -9.80 24.56
N VAL A 39 -2.17 -10.39 23.53
CA VAL A 39 -3.44 -11.13 23.60
C VAL A 39 -3.28 -12.52 23.02
N GLU A 40 -3.99 -13.47 23.60
CA GLU A 40 -4.13 -14.80 23.03
C GLU A 40 -4.98 -14.75 21.76
N LEU A 41 -4.63 -15.59 20.80
CA LEU A 41 -5.37 -15.74 19.56
C LEU A 41 -6.07 -17.11 19.53
N THR A 42 -7.19 -17.17 18.85
CA THR A 42 -7.96 -18.38 18.59
C THR A 42 -7.71 -18.86 17.15
N PRO A 43 -7.99 -20.12 16.81
CA PRO A 43 -7.83 -20.60 15.44
C PRO A 43 -8.65 -19.78 14.42
N ASN A 44 -9.79 -19.22 14.81
CA ASN A 44 -10.65 -18.42 13.93
C ASN A 44 -10.08 -17.02 13.64
N ASP A 45 -9.10 -16.55 14.41
CA ASP A 45 -8.44 -15.27 14.14
C ASP A 45 -7.52 -15.36 12.92
N PHE A 46 -7.05 -16.56 12.58
CA PHE A 46 -6.04 -16.78 11.55
C PHE A 46 -6.63 -17.15 10.19
N ILE A 47 -5.99 -16.68 9.14
CA ILE A 47 -6.11 -17.20 7.77
C ILE A 47 -4.76 -17.73 7.29
N GLU A 48 -4.76 -18.62 6.30
CA GLU A 48 -3.53 -18.98 5.60
C GLU A 48 -2.87 -17.72 5.03
N LEU A 49 -1.55 -17.59 5.19
CA LEU A 49 -0.78 -16.43 4.74
C LEU A 49 -1.04 -16.21 3.24
N PRO A 50 -1.63 -15.07 2.85
CA PRO A 50 -1.96 -14.81 1.45
C PRO A 50 -0.72 -14.84 0.55
N PHE A 51 -0.86 -15.38 -0.66
CA PHE A 51 0.21 -15.40 -1.64
C PHE A 51 0.72 -13.98 -1.95
N GLY A 52 2.04 -13.82 -2.04
CA GLY A 52 2.70 -12.52 -2.24
C GLY A 52 2.91 -11.71 -0.96
N SER A 53 2.68 -12.31 0.21
CA SER A 53 3.12 -11.76 1.49
C SER A 53 4.60 -12.07 1.74
N ASP A 54 5.27 -11.25 2.55
CA ASP A 54 6.67 -11.43 2.95
C ASP A 54 6.80 -11.76 4.44
N LEU A 55 7.88 -12.45 4.82
CA LEU A 55 8.26 -12.67 6.21
C LEU A 55 9.44 -11.78 6.59
N PHE A 56 9.37 -11.17 7.77
CA PHE A 56 10.44 -10.36 8.33
C PHE A 56 10.88 -10.92 9.68
N PHE A 57 12.19 -11.04 9.90
CA PHE A 57 12.72 -11.06 11.26
C PHE A 57 12.80 -9.63 11.78
N LEU A 58 12.71 -9.47 13.09
CA LEU A 58 12.68 -8.17 13.76
C LEU A 58 13.97 -7.95 14.57
N PRO A 59 14.97 -7.24 14.03
CA PRO A 59 16.24 -7.03 14.72
C PRO A 59 16.08 -6.45 16.13
N GLY A 60 16.80 -7.04 17.10
CA GLY A 60 16.82 -6.60 18.49
C GLY A 60 15.48 -6.75 19.23
N ARG A 61 14.57 -7.59 18.72
CA ARG A 61 13.24 -7.81 19.32
C ARG A 61 13.05 -9.28 19.62
N ASN A 62 12.85 -9.62 20.89
CA ASN A 62 12.59 -10.97 21.34
C ASN A 62 11.13 -11.34 21.10
N PRO A 63 10.82 -12.53 20.58
CA PRO A 63 9.44 -12.95 20.39
C PRO A 63 8.75 -13.13 21.74
N ILE A 64 7.44 -12.90 21.74
CA ILE A 64 6.55 -13.23 22.84
C ILE A 64 5.61 -14.33 22.36
N GLY A 65 5.39 -15.36 23.18
CA GLY A 65 4.53 -16.49 22.85
C GLY A 65 3.85 -17.07 24.08
N LYS A 66 2.77 -17.84 23.87
CA LYS A 66 2.08 -18.54 24.96
C LYS A 66 2.67 -19.94 25.13
N ASN A 67 3.29 -20.20 26.26
CA ASN A 67 3.87 -21.51 26.58
C ASN A 67 2.76 -22.56 26.68
N ILE A 68 2.91 -23.66 25.95
CA ILE A 68 1.86 -24.68 25.83
C ILE A 68 1.71 -25.49 27.13
N LYS A 69 2.77 -25.64 27.91
CA LYS A 69 2.76 -26.42 29.15
C LYS A 69 2.22 -25.63 30.33
N THR A 70 2.69 -24.39 30.50
CA THR A 70 2.33 -23.54 31.65
C THR A 70 1.08 -22.72 31.38
N GLY A 71 0.79 -22.42 30.11
CA GLY A 71 -0.28 -21.51 29.71
C GLY A 71 0.10 -20.04 29.83
N GLU A 72 1.31 -19.71 30.27
CA GLU A 72 1.77 -18.33 30.48
C GLU A 72 2.28 -17.68 29.20
N ILE A 73 2.16 -16.35 29.13
CA ILE A 73 2.76 -15.53 28.07
C ILE A 73 4.19 -15.20 28.49
N GLU A 74 5.16 -15.64 27.70
CA GLU A 74 6.58 -15.54 28.02
C GLU A 74 7.34 -14.81 26.92
N ILE A 75 8.39 -14.10 27.31
CA ILE A 75 9.42 -13.58 26.40
C ILE A 75 10.40 -14.71 26.13
N ILE A 76 10.70 -14.97 24.85
CA ILE A 76 11.70 -15.97 24.47
C ILE A 76 13.05 -15.28 24.25
N ASP A 77 13.95 -15.45 25.21
CA ASP A 77 15.32 -14.95 25.13
C ASP A 77 16.12 -15.67 24.02
N ASP A 78 17.19 -15.03 23.55
CA ASP A 78 18.13 -15.55 22.52
C ASP A 78 17.54 -15.88 21.14
N LYS A 79 16.33 -15.40 20.85
CA LYS A 79 15.66 -15.50 19.54
C LYS A 79 15.18 -14.15 19.07
N LEU A 80 14.98 -14.01 17.76
CA LEU A 80 14.36 -12.82 17.18
C LEU A 80 12.92 -13.10 16.76
N ALA A 81 12.06 -12.11 17.00
CA ALA A 81 10.67 -12.16 16.60
C ALA A 81 10.54 -12.18 15.08
N VAL A 82 9.53 -12.90 14.60
CA VAL A 82 9.15 -12.98 13.19
C VAL A 82 7.78 -12.33 13.02
N SER A 83 7.61 -11.63 11.90
CA SER A 83 6.35 -11.00 11.50
C SER A 83 6.09 -11.26 10.03
N ALA A 84 4.84 -11.07 9.60
CA ALA A 84 4.48 -11.07 8.19
C ALA A 84 4.07 -9.67 7.72
N PHE A 85 4.47 -9.33 6.51
CA PHE A 85 3.89 -8.23 5.74
C PHE A 85 2.88 -8.81 4.77
N VAL A 86 1.61 -8.70 5.18
CA VAL A 86 0.50 -9.36 4.48
C VAL A 86 0.23 -8.67 3.14
N ALA A 87 -0.02 -9.48 2.11
CA ALA A 87 -0.35 -9.03 0.76
C ALA A 87 -1.55 -8.05 0.76
N PRO A 88 -1.70 -7.21 -0.30
CA PRO A 88 -2.84 -6.34 -0.48
C PRO A 88 -4.19 -7.07 -0.41
N ALA A 89 -5.29 -6.32 -0.21
CA ALA A 89 -6.67 -6.81 -0.02
C ALA A 89 -7.00 -7.38 1.36
N TYR A 90 -6.04 -7.49 2.28
CA TYR A 90 -6.24 -8.00 3.64
C TYR A 90 -5.95 -6.93 4.70
N THR A 91 -6.78 -6.91 5.74
CA THR A 91 -6.54 -6.13 6.96
C THR A 91 -6.00 -7.05 8.04
N VAL A 92 -4.80 -6.73 8.53
CA VAL A 92 -4.20 -7.36 9.71
C VAL A 92 -4.98 -6.96 10.95
N THR A 93 -5.38 -7.93 11.76
CA THR A 93 -6.13 -7.68 13.01
C THR A 93 -5.22 -7.61 14.23
N HIS A 94 -4.04 -8.25 14.18
CA HIS A 94 -3.08 -8.27 15.28
C HIS A 94 -1.64 -8.14 14.78
N HIS A 95 -0.87 -7.31 15.48
CA HIS A 95 0.57 -7.21 15.25
C HIS A 95 1.32 -8.39 15.87
N ALA A 96 2.54 -8.65 15.40
CA ALA A 96 3.43 -9.57 16.10
C ALA A 96 3.68 -9.05 17.51
N ALA A 97 3.78 -9.95 18.50
CA ALA A 97 4.13 -9.59 19.85
C ALA A 97 5.63 -9.75 20.07
N TRP A 98 6.28 -8.71 20.60
CA TRP A 98 7.71 -8.73 20.87
C TRP A 98 8.07 -7.86 22.06
N ASN A 99 9.17 -8.21 22.72
CA ASN A 99 9.88 -7.33 23.64
C ASN A 99 10.98 -6.59 22.89
N THR A 100 11.10 -5.27 23.08
CA THR A 100 12.10 -4.44 22.36
C THR A 100 13.32 -4.22 23.24
N ASN A 101 14.49 -4.68 22.80
CA ASN A 101 15.73 -4.51 23.55
C ASN A 101 16.22 -3.06 23.50
N LYS A 102 16.99 -2.65 24.52
CA LYS A 102 17.50 -1.28 24.70
C LYS A 102 18.19 -0.70 23.44
N ASN A 103 18.90 -1.55 22.69
CA ASN A 103 19.67 -1.15 21.51
C ASN A 103 19.01 -1.58 20.18
N ALA A 104 17.72 -1.94 20.20
CA ALA A 104 17.02 -2.37 18.99
C ALA A 104 16.95 -1.22 17.97
N PRO A 105 17.25 -1.45 16.68
CA PRO A 105 17.14 -0.41 15.67
C PRO A 105 15.69 0.00 15.46
N ARG A 106 15.48 1.23 14.99
CA ARG A 106 14.16 1.68 14.53
C ARG A 106 13.79 0.93 13.26
N LEU A 107 12.59 0.36 13.25
CA LEU A 107 12.04 -0.30 12.07
C LEU A 107 11.36 0.71 11.15
N PRO A 108 11.29 0.42 9.84
CA PRO A 108 10.35 1.09 8.94
C PRO A 108 8.90 1.04 9.45
N LEU A 109 8.06 1.97 9.02
CA LEU A 109 6.64 1.98 9.36
C LEU A 109 5.86 1.01 8.45
N PHE A 110 6.11 -0.29 8.62
CA PHE A 110 5.37 -1.36 7.96
C PHE A 110 4.33 -2.01 8.88
N ALA A 111 3.40 -2.77 8.28
CA ALA A 111 2.42 -3.56 8.99
C ALA A 111 3.05 -4.89 9.43
N TYR A 112 3.58 -4.93 10.66
CA TYR A 112 4.19 -6.13 11.25
C TYR A 112 3.11 -7.04 11.84
N SER A 113 2.52 -7.92 11.04
CA SER A 113 1.49 -8.87 11.50
C SER A 113 2.10 -10.01 12.31
N ALA A 114 1.34 -10.53 13.29
CA ALA A 114 1.71 -11.81 13.91
C ALA A 114 1.68 -12.91 12.85
N VAL A 115 2.54 -13.90 13.00
CA VAL A 115 2.59 -15.04 12.08
C VAL A 115 2.95 -16.29 12.85
N GLY A 116 2.30 -17.38 12.50
CA GLY A 116 2.62 -18.70 13.04
C GLY A 116 2.63 -19.76 11.97
N TRP A 117 3.07 -20.95 12.36
CA TRP A 117 3.21 -22.08 11.46
C TRP A 117 2.47 -23.31 11.98
N LEU A 118 1.75 -23.98 11.08
CA LEU A 118 1.03 -25.20 11.39
C LEU A 118 0.84 -26.04 10.12
N ASN A 119 1.08 -27.35 10.20
CA ASN A 119 0.81 -28.30 9.11
C ASN A 119 1.37 -27.85 7.75
N ASN A 120 2.63 -27.42 7.72
CA ASN A 120 3.36 -26.96 6.52
C ASN A 120 2.82 -25.67 5.88
N LYS A 121 2.14 -24.82 6.66
CA LYS A 121 1.56 -23.56 6.20
C LYS A 121 1.80 -22.43 7.19
N PHE A 122 1.98 -21.23 6.65
CA PHE A 122 1.99 -19.98 7.42
C PHE A 122 0.57 -19.49 7.65
N TYR A 123 0.33 -18.91 8.81
CA TYR A 123 -0.96 -18.37 9.20
C TYR A 123 -0.80 -16.99 9.83
N VAL A 124 -1.68 -16.05 9.48
CA VAL A 124 -1.67 -14.67 9.98
C VAL A 124 -3.06 -14.25 10.48
N PRO A 125 -3.15 -13.41 11.51
CA PRO A 125 -4.42 -12.86 11.94
C PRO A 125 -4.82 -11.71 11.03
N ALA A 126 -5.60 -12.03 9.99
CA ALA A 126 -6.02 -11.09 8.97
C ALA A 126 -7.38 -11.47 8.37
N ILE A 127 -8.07 -10.48 7.81
CA ILE A 127 -9.35 -10.66 7.13
C ILE A 127 -9.25 -10.06 5.73
N ARG A 128 -9.75 -10.77 4.72
CA ARG A 128 -9.87 -10.21 3.37
C ARG A 128 -10.99 -9.18 3.35
N ILE A 129 -10.67 -7.94 2.99
CA ILE A 129 -11.64 -6.82 2.94
C ILE A 129 -11.95 -6.35 1.51
N GLU A 130 -11.15 -6.77 0.53
CA GLU A 130 -11.36 -6.44 -0.87
C GLU A 130 -11.53 -7.73 -1.68
N SER A 131 -12.69 -7.88 -2.32
CA SER A 131 -13.01 -9.05 -3.15
C SER A 131 -12.43 -8.95 -4.57
N ASP A 132 -12.14 -7.74 -5.03
CA ASP A 132 -11.53 -7.51 -6.34
C ASP A 132 -10.10 -8.04 -6.37
N ILE A 133 -9.78 -8.80 -7.41
CA ILE A 133 -8.49 -9.48 -7.59
C ILE A 133 -7.45 -8.61 -8.29
N ARG A 134 -7.77 -7.37 -8.66
CA ARG A 134 -6.92 -6.55 -9.55
C ARG A 134 -5.50 -6.29 -9.04
N GLN A 135 -5.31 -6.37 -7.72
CA GLN A 135 -4.01 -6.18 -7.07
C GLN A 135 -3.44 -7.49 -6.50
N ASP A 136 -4.15 -8.62 -6.62
CA ASP A 136 -3.70 -9.90 -6.09
C ASP A 136 -2.42 -10.35 -6.82
N CYS A 137 -1.38 -10.71 -6.06
CA CYS A 137 -0.06 -11.03 -6.61
C CYS A 137 -0.08 -12.22 -7.58
N GLU A 138 -1.01 -13.16 -7.41
CA GLU A 138 -1.21 -14.32 -8.29
C GLU A 138 -1.61 -13.94 -9.72
N GLN A 139 -2.16 -12.73 -9.92
CA GLN A 139 -2.62 -12.28 -11.23
C GLN A 139 -1.49 -11.84 -12.16
N PHE A 140 -0.25 -11.70 -11.66
CA PHE A 140 0.84 -11.07 -12.38
C PHE A 140 1.88 -12.07 -12.89
N ASP A 141 1.90 -12.27 -14.21
CA ASP A 141 3.01 -12.92 -14.91
C ASP A 141 4.04 -11.87 -15.33
N GLN A 142 5.18 -11.83 -14.64
CA GLN A 142 6.21 -10.82 -14.89
C GLN A 142 6.81 -10.91 -16.30
N LYS A 143 6.82 -12.08 -16.96
CA LYS A 143 7.32 -12.19 -18.34
C LYS A 143 6.41 -11.43 -19.30
N LYS A 144 5.09 -11.51 -19.09
CA LYS A 144 4.10 -10.74 -19.87
C LYS A 144 4.22 -9.25 -19.61
N VAL A 145 4.43 -8.82 -18.36
CA VAL A 145 4.69 -7.41 -18.00
C VAL A 145 5.91 -6.88 -18.76
N ILE A 146 7.03 -7.60 -18.74
CA ILE A 146 8.26 -7.21 -19.45
C ILE A 146 8.02 -7.07 -20.95
N SER A 147 7.30 -8.03 -21.55
CA SER A 147 6.95 -7.97 -22.98
C SER A 147 6.06 -6.77 -23.31
N GLY A 148 5.03 -6.51 -22.49
CA GLY A 148 4.14 -5.36 -22.62
C GLY A 148 4.88 -4.03 -22.49
N ALA A 149 5.75 -3.91 -21.49
CA ALA A 149 6.59 -2.72 -21.30
C ALA A 149 7.48 -2.44 -22.51
N LYS A 150 8.17 -3.46 -23.04
CA LYS A 150 8.99 -3.32 -24.25
C LYS A 150 8.17 -2.87 -25.46
N LYS A 151 6.97 -3.42 -25.65
CA LYS A 151 6.07 -3.05 -26.75
C LYS A 151 5.65 -1.58 -26.64
N ILE A 152 5.14 -1.17 -25.48
CA ILE A 152 4.63 0.20 -25.28
C ILE A 152 5.77 1.24 -25.36
N LEU A 153 6.93 0.96 -24.77
CA LEU A 153 8.10 1.85 -24.85
C LEU A 153 8.57 2.05 -26.30
N LYS A 154 8.48 1.01 -27.14
CA LYS A 154 8.82 1.13 -28.57
C LYS A 154 7.79 1.95 -29.35
N LEU A 155 6.50 1.84 -28.99
CA LEU A 155 5.43 2.60 -29.64
C LEU A 155 5.43 4.07 -29.23
N LYS A 156 5.77 4.36 -27.97
CA LYS A 156 5.69 5.69 -27.34
C LYS A 156 7.03 6.13 -26.73
N PRO A 157 8.12 6.24 -27.52
CA PRO A 157 9.46 6.47 -26.98
C PRO A 157 9.65 7.87 -26.38
N GLU A 158 8.81 8.85 -26.74
CA GLU A 158 8.96 10.23 -26.26
C GLU A 158 8.21 10.49 -24.95
N ASN A 159 7.25 9.65 -24.58
CA ASN A 159 6.43 9.86 -23.39
C ASN A 159 7.23 9.52 -22.11
N ARG A 160 7.60 10.53 -21.33
CA ARG A 160 8.41 10.34 -20.11
C ARG A 160 7.63 9.64 -19.00
N LEU A 161 6.30 9.82 -18.94
CA LEU A 161 5.45 9.15 -17.97
C LEU A 161 5.48 7.63 -18.21
N ILE A 162 5.36 7.18 -19.45
CA ILE A 162 5.46 5.74 -19.80
C ILE A 162 6.83 5.17 -19.38
N LYS A 163 7.92 5.92 -19.58
CA LYS A 163 9.26 5.51 -19.09
C LYS A 163 9.28 5.34 -17.58
N HIS A 164 8.73 6.30 -16.83
CA HIS A 164 8.60 6.19 -15.38
C HIS A 164 7.75 4.98 -14.96
N LEU A 165 6.61 4.75 -15.61
CA LEU A 165 5.75 3.59 -15.34
C LEU A 165 6.47 2.28 -15.60
N SER A 166 7.30 2.20 -16.64
CA SER A 166 8.09 1.00 -16.92
C SER A 166 9.05 0.67 -15.77
N TYR A 167 9.72 1.67 -15.21
CA TYR A 167 10.55 1.50 -14.03
C TYR A 167 9.72 1.04 -12.82
N CYS A 168 8.56 1.65 -12.56
CA CYS A 168 7.66 1.21 -11.48
C CYS A 168 7.20 -0.24 -11.63
N ALA A 169 6.91 -0.69 -12.85
CA ALA A 169 6.43 -2.04 -13.12
C ALA A 169 7.54 -3.10 -13.03
N LEU A 170 8.76 -2.74 -13.41
CA LEU A 170 9.88 -3.67 -13.57
C LEU A 170 10.78 -3.75 -12.34
N GLU A 171 10.99 -2.64 -11.64
CA GLU A 171 11.87 -2.56 -10.47
C GLU A 171 11.09 -2.60 -9.15
N TYR A 172 10.01 -1.82 -9.06
CA TYR A 172 9.18 -1.77 -7.85
C TYR A 172 8.04 -2.78 -7.83
N PHE A 173 7.83 -3.50 -8.94
CA PHE A 173 6.71 -4.42 -9.10
C PHE A 173 5.36 -3.78 -8.73
N CYS A 174 5.18 -2.49 -9.02
CA CYS A 174 3.96 -1.75 -8.70
C CYS A 174 2.75 -2.42 -9.40
N PRO A 175 1.73 -2.92 -8.67
CA PRO A 175 0.60 -3.63 -9.27
C PRO A 175 -0.12 -2.82 -10.35
N ALA A 176 -0.38 -1.53 -10.09
CA ALA A 176 -1.04 -0.65 -11.06
C ALA A 176 -0.19 -0.46 -12.33
N ALA A 177 1.12 -0.24 -12.18
CA ALA A 177 2.00 -0.07 -13.35
C ALA A 177 2.10 -1.37 -14.17
N ARG A 178 2.13 -2.53 -13.49
CA ARG A 178 2.06 -3.84 -14.16
C ARG A 178 0.73 -4.04 -14.89
N ASN A 179 -0.38 -3.62 -14.30
CA ASN A 179 -1.71 -3.67 -14.92
C ASN A 179 -1.81 -2.82 -16.19
N TYR A 180 -1.19 -1.64 -16.22
CA TYR A 180 -1.07 -0.83 -17.44
C TYR A 180 -0.38 -1.61 -18.57
N PHE A 181 0.78 -2.22 -18.33
CA PHE A 181 1.48 -3.00 -19.37
C PHE A 181 0.82 -4.35 -19.71
N LEU A 182 -0.11 -4.82 -18.89
CA LEU A 182 -0.99 -5.96 -19.16
C LEU A 182 -2.33 -5.53 -19.79
N ASN A 183 -2.54 -4.24 -20.01
CA ASN A 183 -3.77 -3.63 -20.53
C ASN A 183 -5.05 -4.07 -19.79
N ARG A 184 -5.08 -3.94 -18.47
CA ARG A 184 -6.24 -4.31 -17.64
C ARG A 184 -6.43 -3.41 -16.45
N TRP A 185 -7.68 -3.25 -16.01
CA TRP A 185 -8.06 -2.68 -14.71
C TRP A 185 -7.50 -1.27 -14.47
N GLU A 186 -6.71 -1.07 -13.43
CA GLU A 186 -6.20 0.24 -13.02
C GLU A 186 -4.82 0.55 -13.62
N ALA A 187 -4.69 1.72 -14.26
CA ALA A 187 -3.43 2.31 -14.67
C ALA A 187 -3.07 3.54 -13.81
N PRO A 188 -1.84 3.65 -13.31
CA PRO A 188 -1.41 4.76 -12.46
C PRO A 188 -0.96 5.96 -13.31
N LEU A 189 -1.25 7.17 -12.83
CA LEU A 189 -0.83 8.44 -13.43
C LEU A 189 -0.04 9.27 -12.40
N PRO A 190 1.21 8.88 -12.06
CA PRO A 190 2.06 9.68 -11.19
C PRO A 190 2.45 11.00 -11.86
N THR A 191 2.29 12.12 -11.16
CA THR A 191 2.39 13.46 -11.76
C THR A 191 3.09 14.49 -10.89
N SER A 192 3.06 14.34 -9.56
CA SER A 192 3.56 15.36 -8.64
C SER A 192 4.92 14.98 -8.03
N PRO A 193 5.99 15.76 -8.25
CA PRO A 193 7.29 15.50 -7.62
C PRO A 193 7.36 15.97 -6.15
N THR A 194 6.42 16.82 -5.72
CA THR A 194 6.45 17.48 -4.40
C THR A 194 5.22 17.15 -3.59
N CYS A 195 5.33 17.26 -2.26
CA CYS A 195 4.23 17.01 -1.34
C CYS A 195 4.23 18.12 -0.29
N ASN A 196 3.04 18.52 0.15
CA ASN A 196 2.85 19.51 1.20
C ASN A 196 2.60 18.86 2.58
N SER A 197 2.88 17.56 2.73
CA SER A 197 2.81 16.83 4.00
C SER A 197 4.18 16.27 4.36
N GLN A 198 4.53 16.33 5.64
CA GLN A 198 5.76 15.74 6.18
C GLN A 198 5.42 14.49 7.00
N CYS A 199 4.75 13.55 6.34
CA CYS A 199 4.25 12.33 6.98
C CYS A 199 5.36 11.61 7.74
N LEU A 200 5.07 11.17 8.96
CA LEU A 200 6.03 10.45 9.81
C LEU A 200 6.58 9.17 9.15
N GLY A 201 5.76 8.51 8.31
CA GLY A 201 6.11 7.31 7.56
C GLY A 201 5.91 7.47 6.05
N CYS A 202 6.45 8.54 5.45
CA CYS A 202 6.30 8.73 4.01
C CYS A 202 6.99 7.61 3.21
N ILE A 203 6.21 6.85 2.43
CA ILE A 203 6.73 5.74 1.64
C ILE A 203 7.56 6.19 0.42
N SER A 204 7.36 7.44 -0.01
CA SER A 204 7.95 7.98 -1.25
C SER A 204 9.12 8.93 -1.04
N TYR A 205 9.34 9.36 0.21
CA TYR A 205 10.40 10.28 0.57
C TYR A 205 10.89 9.99 1.99
N GLN A 206 12.17 9.69 2.11
CA GLN A 206 12.89 9.58 3.37
C GLN A 206 14.01 10.64 3.36
N PRO A 207 14.22 11.41 4.45
CA PRO A 207 15.34 12.35 4.52
C PRO A 207 16.67 11.61 4.38
N LYS A 208 17.66 12.24 3.74
CA LYS A 208 18.92 11.59 3.33
C LYS A 208 19.75 11.10 4.52
N GLU A 209 19.59 11.73 5.67
CA GLU A 209 20.23 11.39 6.94
C GLU A 209 19.68 10.12 7.58
N HIS A 210 18.50 9.63 7.16
CA HIS A 210 17.92 8.39 7.68
C HIS A 210 18.45 7.16 6.94
N LYS A 211 18.65 6.07 7.70
CA LYS A 211 19.05 4.76 7.18
C LYS A 211 17.92 3.99 6.49
N ILE A 212 16.68 4.49 6.56
CA ILE A 212 15.50 3.84 5.97
C ILE A 212 15.33 4.40 4.56
N SER A 213 15.30 3.50 3.58
CA SER A 213 15.03 3.86 2.19
C SER A 213 13.54 3.91 1.91
N SER A 214 13.13 4.81 1.03
CA SER A 214 11.78 4.81 0.44
C SER A 214 11.56 3.52 -0.34
N THR A 215 10.37 2.94 -0.25
CA THR A 215 10.02 1.73 -1.02
C THR A 215 9.84 2.04 -2.51
N GLN A 216 9.42 3.27 -2.84
CA GLN A 216 9.24 3.75 -4.21
C GLN A 216 9.62 5.23 -4.27
N ASN A 217 10.56 5.62 -5.12
CA ASN A 217 10.98 7.02 -5.17
C ASN A 217 9.99 7.90 -5.95
N ARG A 218 9.85 9.15 -5.53
CA ARG A 218 9.02 10.12 -6.26
C ARG A 218 9.48 10.33 -7.69
N ILE A 219 8.52 10.47 -8.60
CA ILE A 219 8.72 11.07 -9.91
C ILE A 219 9.43 12.42 -9.76
N THR A 220 10.36 12.73 -10.66
CA THR A 220 11.24 13.91 -10.55
C THR A 220 10.84 15.05 -11.49
N PHE A 221 9.72 14.90 -12.20
CA PHE A 221 9.21 15.86 -13.16
C PHE A 221 7.67 15.91 -13.10
N VAL A 222 7.10 16.97 -13.65
CA VAL A 222 5.66 17.06 -13.92
C VAL A 222 5.45 16.65 -15.40
N PRO A 223 4.71 15.56 -15.68
CA PRO A 223 4.34 15.20 -17.04
C PRO A 223 3.46 16.29 -17.67
N THR A 224 3.51 16.45 -18.99
CA THR A 224 2.59 17.37 -19.69
C THR A 224 1.17 16.79 -19.71
N PRO A 225 0.13 17.62 -19.89
CA PRO A 225 -1.24 17.13 -20.08
C PRO A 225 -1.35 16.09 -21.20
N GLN A 226 -0.56 16.24 -22.27
CA GLN A 226 -0.52 15.31 -23.41
C GLN A 226 0.13 13.98 -23.04
N GLU A 227 1.22 13.98 -22.27
CA GLU A 227 1.85 12.73 -21.77
C GLU A 227 0.88 11.93 -20.90
N ILE A 228 0.12 12.62 -20.05
CA ILE A 228 -0.91 12.01 -19.18
C ILE A 228 -2.07 11.46 -20.01
N ALA A 229 -2.61 12.30 -20.90
CA ALA A 229 -3.76 11.93 -21.72
C ALA A 229 -3.45 10.75 -22.65
N GLU A 230 -2.24 10.68 -23.22
CA GLU A 230 -1.83 9.56 -24.06
C GLU A 230 -1.88 8.22 -23.32
N VAL A 231 -1.36 8.16 -22.09
CA VAL A 231 -1.44 6.95 -21.24
C VAL A 231 -2.90 6.61 -20.93
N ALA A 232 -3.67 7.62 -20.52
CA ALA A 232 -5.03 7.41 -20.04
C ALA A 232 -6.00 7.00 -21.15
N ILE A 233 -5.98 7.67 -22.31
CA ILE A 233 -6.94 7.42 -23.39
C ILE A 233 -6.81 5.99 -23.94
N GLU A 234 -5.57 5.54 -24.23
CA GLU A 234 -5.35 4.19 -24.76
C GLU A 234 -5.84 3.11 -23.78
N HIS A 235 -5.53 3.28 -22.49
CA HIS A 235 -5.94 2.35 -21.44
C HIS A 235 -7.46 2.35 -21.24
N LEU A 236 -8.08 3.53 -21.13
CA LEU A 236 -9.53 3.67 -20.94
C LEU A 236 -10.35 3.11 -22.11
N GLU A 237 -9.82 3.14 -23.33
CA GLU A 237 -10.51 2.61 -24.51
C GLU A 237 -10.44 1.09 -24.64
N THR A 238 -9.36 0.47 -24.15
CA THR A 238 -9.02 -0.91 -24.51
C THR A 238 -8.98 -1.89 -23.33
N ALA A 239 -8.72 -1.42 -22.10
CA ALA A 239 -8.64 -2.29 -20.93
C ALA A 239 -10.05 -2.65 -20.39
N PRO A 240 -10.25 -3.87 -19.88
CA PRO A 240 -11.49 -4.24 -19.20
C PRO A 240 -11.63 -3.51 -17.85
N ASN A 241 -12.83 -3.02 -17.55
CA ASN A 241 -13.19 -2.25 -16.35
C ASN A 241 -12.15 -1.17 -16.00
N PRO A 242 -11.88 -0.24 -16.93
CA PRO A 242 -10.67 0.56 -16.86
C PRO A 242 -10.81 1.71 -15.86
N VAL A 243 -9.76 1.88 -15.05
CA VAL A 243 -9.58 3.00 -14.13
C VAL A 243 -8.23 3.63 -14.40
N VAL A 244 -8.15 4.96 -14.37
CA VAL A 244 -6.87 5.67 -14.33
C VAL A 244 -6.82 6.51 -13.06
N SER A 245 -5.70 6.45 -12.34
CA SER A 245 -5.61 7.03 -11.00
C SER A 245 -4.44 8.00 -10.87
N PHE A 246 -4.71 9.25 -10.54
CA PHE A 246 -3.71 10.17 -9.96
C PHE A 246 -3.46 9.81 -8.49
N GLY A 247 -2.30 10.18 -7.95
CA GLY A 247 -1.94 9.96 -6.54
C GLY A 247 -1.40 8.56 -6.26
N GLN A 248 -0.14 8.35 -6.64
CA GLN A 248 0.53 7.06 -6.59
C GLN A 248 1.62 7.00 -5.53
N GLY A 249 2.02 5.79 -5.15
CA GLY A 249 3.10 5.58 -4.17
C GLY A 249 4.45 6.17 -4.61
N CYS A 250 4.65 6.38 -5.90
CA CYS A 250 5.83 7.01 -6.49
C CYS A 250 5.63 8.51 -6.80
N GLU A 251 4.72 9.21 -6.13
CA GLU A 251 4.56 10.66 -6.28
C GLU A 251 4.38 11.37 -4.92
N GLY A 252 4.30 12.69 -4.97
CA GLY A 252 3.93 13.55 -3.86
C GLY A 252 2.42 13.79 -3.80
N GLU A 253 2.00 15.04 -3.59
CA GLU A 253 0.58 15.40 -3.56
C GLU A 253 0.12 15.90 -4.94
N PRO A 254 -0.76 15.16 -5.66
CA PRO A 254 -1.23 15.55 -7.00
C PRO A 254 -1.96 16.90 -7.03
N THR A 255 -2.68 17.31 -5.97
CA THR A 255 -3.40 18.59 -5.99
C THR A 255 -2.48 19.82 -6.01
N LEU A 256 -1.17 19.66 -5.87
CA LEU A 256 -0.20 20.76 -6.04
C LEU A 256 0.00 21.16 -7.51
N ILE A 257 -0.28 20.25 -8.43
CA ILE A 257 -0.16 20.46 -9.89
C ILE A 257 -1.53 20.41 -10.59
N TRP A 258 -2.61 20.68 -9.85
CA TRP A 258 -4.00 20.51 -10.27
C TRP A 258 -4.37 21.14 -11.63
N LYS A 259 -3.75 22.25 -12.03
CA LYS A 259 -3.98 22.86 -13.35
C LYS A 259 -3.62 21.90 -14.48
N THR A 260 -2.45 21.27 -14.39
CA THR A 260 -2.01 20.23 -15.33
C THR A 260 -2.95 19.04 -15.33
N LEU A 261 -3.49 18.66 -14.17
CA LEU A 261 -4.47 17.57 -14.08
C LEU A 261 -5.79 17.96 -14.74
N CYS A 262 -6.29 19.19 -14.54
CA CYS A 262 -7.49 19.66 -15.21
C CYS A 262 -7.33 19.62 -16.73
N ASP A 263 -6.22 20.16 -17.25
CA ASP A 263 -5.93 20.14 -18.69
C ASP A 263 -5.87 18.69 -19.23
N ALA A 264 -5.25 17.77 -18.48
CA ALA A 264 -5.19 16.36 -18.85
C ALA A 264 -6.59 15.70 -18.84
N ILE A 265 -7.40 15.96 -17.82
CA ILE A 265 -8.77 15.42 -17.71
C ILE A 265 -9.63 15.90 -18.87
N ILE A 266 -9.52 17.19 -19.24
CA ILE A 266 -10.23 17.74 -20.41
C ILE A 266 -9.83 16.98 -21.67
N LEU A 267 -8.52 16.86 -21.96
CA LEU A 267 -8.03 16.12 -23.13
C LEU A 267 -8.51 14.67 -23.16
N ILE A 268 -8.53 14.00 -22.01
CA ILE A 268 -9.04 12.63 -21.88
C ILE A 268 -10.53 12.58 -22.21
N ARG A 269 -11.34 13.47 -21.62
CA ARG A 269 -12.80 13.46 -21.72
C ARG A 269 -13.32 13.94 -23.07
N GLU A 270 -12.54 14.74 -23.79
CA GLU A 270 -12.79 15.06 -25.21
C GLU A 270 -12.63 13.83 -26.11
N LYS A 271 -11.77 12.86 -25.75
CA LYS A 271 -11.50 11.66 -26.55
C LYS A 271 -12.30 10.45 -26.11
N THR A 272 -12.57 10.31 -24.83
CA THR A 272 -13.30 9.15 -24.29
C THR A 272 -14.14 9.46 -23.06
N LYS A 273 -15.33 8.86 -23.04
CA LYS A 273 -16.22 8.80 -21.86
C LYS A 273 -16.09 7.48 -21.09
N LYS A 274 -15.26 6.54 -21.56
CA LYS A 274 -15.09 5.23 -20.92
C LYS A 274 -14.26 5.33 -19.64
N GLY A 275 -14.53 4.39 -18.74
CA GLY A 275 -13.81 4.18 -17.48
C GLY A 275 -13.87 5.34 -16.50
N ILE A 276 -13.12 5.18 -15.40
CA ILE A 276 -13.14 6.10 -14.26
C ILE A 276 -11.80 6.84 -14.17
N ILE A 277 -11.86 8.15 -13.98
CA ILE A 277 -10.70 8.94 -13.54
C ILE A 277 -10.81 9.11 -12.03
N ASN A 278 -9.83 8.56 -11.32
CA ASN A 278 -9.71 8.58 -9.87
C ASN A 278 -8.55 9.50 -9.43
N LEU A 279 -8.70 10.13 -8.26
CA LEU A 279 -7.67 10.91 -7.60
C LEU A 279 -7.46 10.39 -6.19
N ASN A 280 -6.30 9.80 -5.92
CA ASN A 280 -5.86 9.59 -4.55
C ASN A 280 -5.15 10.87 -4.08
N THR A 281 -5.51 11.41 -2.93
CA THR A 281 -4.97 12.70 -2.46
C THR A 281 -4.96 12.75 -0.93
N ASN A 282 -4.12 13.62 -0.35
CA ASN A 282 -4.27 14.05 1.05
C ASN A 282 -5.40 15.08 1.23
N ALA A 283 -6.06 15.50 0.13
CA ALA A 283 -7.16 16.43 0.07
C ALA A 283 -6.85 17.83 0.65
N SER A 284 -5.57 18.23 0.58
CA SER A 284 -5.08 19.49 1.14
C SER A 284 -5.52 20.75 0.39
N ASN A 285 -6.14 20.64 -0.79
CA ASN A 285 -6.49 21.78 -1.63
C ASN A 285 -7.96 21.72 -2.11
N PRO A 286 -8.90 22.31 -1.36
CA PRO A 286 -10.34 22.33 -1.71
C PRO A 286 -10.62 22.90 -3.09
N LYS A 287 -9.91 23.95 -3.49
CA LYS A 287 -10.06 24.58 -4.81
C LYS A 287 -9.66 23.63 -5.94
N ALA A 288 -8.54 22.91 -5.78
CA ALA A 288 -8.11 21.93 -6.77
C ALA A 288 -9.18 20.84 -6.97
N ILE A 289 -9.74 20.33 -5.87
CA ILE A 289 -10.82 19.34 -5.95
C ILE A 289 -12.02 19.90 -6.70
N ASP A 290 -12.51 21.09 -6.34
CA ASP A 290 -13.65 21.74 -7.01
C ASP A 290 -13.44 21.89 -8.52
N GLU A 291 -12.27 22.39 -8.93
CA GLU A 291 -11.95 22.57 -10.35
C GLU A 291 -11.81 21.23 -11.10
N MET A 292 -11.18 20.23 -10.48
CA MET A 292 -11.05 18.90 -11.10
C MET A 292 -12.41 18.19 -11.23
N CYS A 293 -13.32 18.36 -10.28
CA CYS A 293 -14.69 17.86 -10.36
C CYS A 293 -15.42 18.45 -11.57
N LYS A 294 -15.34 19.77 -11.78
CA LYS A 294 -16.00 20.45 -12.90
C LYS A 294 -15.58 19.95 -14.28
N VAL A 295 -14.34 19.47 -14.42
CA VAL A 295 -13.79 19.03 -15.71
C VAL A 295 -13.90 17.52 -15.96
N GLY A 296 -14.41 16.74 -15.00
CA GLY A 296 -14.74 15.33 -15.23
C GLY A 296 -13.98 14.31 -14.39
N LEU A 297 -13.40 14.71 -13.25
CA LEU A 297 -13.01 13.78 -12.19
C LEU A 297 -14.26 13.03 -11.67
N GLN A 298 -14.13 11.75 -11.35
CA GLN A 298 -15.29 10.90 -10.96
C GLN A 298 -15.14 10.20 -9.61
N SER A 299 -13.92 9.99 -9.14
CA SER A 299 -13.63 9.32 -7.87
C SER A 299 -12.48 10.00 -7.16
N VAL A 300 -12.55 10.08 -5.83
CA VAL A 300 -11.51 10.65 -4.98
C VAL A 300 -11.29 9.75 -3.77
N ARG A 301 -10.07 9.25 -3.58
CA ARG A 301 -9.67 8.63 -2.31
C ARG A 301 -8.96 9.66 -1.43
N VAL A 302 -9.55 10.01 -0.29
CA VAL A 302 -8.91 10.88 0.69
C VAL A 302 -8.07 10.07 1.68
N SER A 303 -6.80 10.44 1.79
CA SER A 303 -5.84 9.79 2.68
C SER A 303 -5.96 10.37 4.09
N LEU A 304 -6.41 9.54 5.04
CA LEU A 304 -6.63 9.96 6.42
C LEU A 304 -6.24 8.84 7.40
N ASN A 305 -5.30 9.12 8.30
CA ASN A 305 -4.91 8.17 9.34
C ASN A 305 -5.82 8.23 10.58
N SER A 306 -6.54 9.33 10.77
CA SER A 306 -7.43 9.55 11.91
C SER A 306 -8.41 10.69 11.62
N ALA A 307 -9.68 10.52 12.00
CA ALA A 307 -10.66 11.60 12.01
C ALA A 307 -10.47 12.60 13.18
N ARG A 308 -9.55 12.31 14.11
CA ARG A 308 -9.18 13.21 15.20
C ARG A 308 -8.02 14.10 14.77
N GLU A 309 -8.27 15.40 14.67
CA GLU A 309 -7.32 16.39 14.15
C GLU A 309 -5.93 16.33 14.80
N ASN A 310 -5.85 16.22 16.12
CA ASN A 310 -4.57 16.18 16.83
C ASN A 310 -3.72 14.95 16.42
N ILE A 311 -4.35 13.79 16.20
CA ILE A 311 -3.68 12.56 15.74
C ILE A 311 -3.35 12.65 14.25
N TYR A 312 -4.21 13.27 13.46
CA TYR A 312 -3.93 13.56 12.05
C TYR A 312 -2.68 14.44 11.90
N ASN A 313 -2.65 15.57 12.60
CA ASN A 313 -1.55 16.53 12.58
C ASN A 313 -0.23 15.91 13.06
N ALA A 314 -0.27 15.04 14.07
CA ALA A 314 0.91 14.33 14.56
C ALA A 314 1.55 13.43 13.49
N TYR A 315 0.74 12.81 12.62
CA TYR A 315 1.23 11.94 11.55
C TYR A 315 1.55 12.70 10.26
N TYR A 316 0.58 13.39 9.66
CA TYR A 316 0.71 14.03 8.35
C TYR A 316 1.62 15.26 8.36
N LYS A 317 1.70 15.93 9.52
CA LYS A 317 2.43 17.21 9.71
C LYS A 317 2.18 18.17 8.53
N PRO A 318 0.94 18.68 8.37
CA PRO A 318 0.56 19.54 7.26
C PRO A 318 1.48 20.74 7.09
N ARG A 319 1.80 21.09 5.83
CA ARG A 319 2.51 22.33 5.47
C ARG A 319 1.63 23.13 4.53
N ASN A 320 1.24 24.33 4.96
CA ASN A 320 0.39 25.24 4.19
C ASN A 320 -1.02 24.70 3.87
N TYR A 321 -1.55 23.81 4.71
CA TYR A 321 -2.96 23.41 4.75
C TYR A 321 -3.32 22.93 6.16
N THR A 322 -4.61 22.80 6.44
CA THR A 322 -5.16 22.39 7.74
C THR A 322 -6.04 21.16 7.62
N PHE A 323 -6.36 20.53 8.75
CA PHE A 323 -7.35 19.44 8.76
C PHE A 323 -8.73 19.90 8.26
N ASN A 324 -9.10 21.16 8.52
CA ASN A 324 -10.35 21.73 8.00
C ASN A 324 -10.37 21.81 6.46
N ASP A 325 -9.22 22.02 5.81
CA ASP A 325 -9.14 21.98 4.35
C ASP A 325 -9.41 20.57 3.81
N VAL A 326 -8.95 19.52 4.52
CA VAL A 326 -9.27 18.13 4.19
C VAL A 326 -10.79 17.88 4.26
N LEU A 327 -11.45 18.35 5.33
CA LEU A 327 -12.91 18.21 5.47
C LEU A 327 -13.67 18.96 4.38
N LYS A 328 -13.25 20.19 4.06
CA LYS A 328 -13.85 20.99 2.97
C LYS A 328 -13.70 20.32 1.61
N SER A 329 -12.55 19.73 1.32
CA SER A 329 -12.32 18.96 0.09
C SER A 329 -13.28 17.77 -0.02
N ILE A 330 -13.53 17.05 1.07
CA ILE A 330 -14.51 15.96 1.12
C ILE A 330 -15.93 16.50 0.86
N GLU A 331 -16.30 17.59 1.52
CA GLU A 331 -17.60 18.24 1.34
C GLU A 331 -17.83 18.67 -0.13
N ILE A 332 -16.84 19.30 -0.75
CA ILE A 332 -16.88 19.73 -2.15
C ILE A 332 -17.05 18.53 -3.08
N ALA A 333 -16.25 17.47 -2.90
CA ALA A 333 -16.37 16.26 -3.71
C ALA A 333 -17.79 15.64 -3.58
N ARG A 334 -18.37 15.60 -2.38
CA ARG A 334 -19.76 15.14 -2.19
C ARG A 334 -20.78 16.05 -2.88
N LYS A 335 -20.60 17.38 -2.86
CA LYS A 335 -21.48 18.32 -3.58
C LYS A 335 -21.50 18.09 -5.09
N HIS A 336 -20.38 17.64 -5.65
CA HIS A 336 -20.26 17.24 -7.06
C HIS A 336 -20.69 15.78 -7.35
N ASN A 337 -21.26 15.07 -6.35
CA ASN A 337 -21.63 13.65 -6.44
C ASN A 337 -20.46 12.72 -6.81
N ILE A 338 -19.24 13.08 -6.41
CA ILE A 338 -18.04 12.25 -6.59
C ILE A 338 -18.08 11.06 -5.64
N TRP A 339 -17.62 9.91 -6.13
CA TRP A 339 -17.38 8.75 -5.27
C TRP A 339 -16.16 9.01 -4.37
N ILE A 340 -16.35 8.87 -3.05
CA ILE A 340 -15.28 9.05 -2.04
C ILE A 340 -15.17 7.82 -1.18
#